data_AF-G8BAK2-F1
#
_entry.id   AF-G8BAK2-F1
#
_cell.length_a   1.000
_cell.length_b   1.000
_cell.length_c   1.000
_cell.angle_alpha   90.00
_cell.angle_beta   90.00
_cell.angle_gamma   90.00
#
_symmetry.space_group_name_H-M   'P 1'
#
loop_
_entity.id
_entity.type
_entity.pdbx_description
1 polymer ?
#
loop_
_entity_poly.entity_id
_entity_poly.type
_entity_poly.pdbx_seq_one_letter_code
_entity_poly.pdbx_strand_id
1 'polypeptide(L)'
;MTVPATTITPTSPTSKLSGRNLYNAIGQPKTIVAPMVDQSELAWRILSRKYGADLCYTPMFHARLFVTSDKYRKSMFNDQDGNPKYDRPLIVQFCANDPDTLLQAAKLVEGQCDAVDLNLGCPQGIAKKGKYGSFLMEDWGLIHKLIANLHKNLSIPVTAKIRVYDDYEKSLQYAKMVLDAGAQFLTVHGRTREMKGQNTGLANWKILRYLRDNLPQDQVFFANGNILYPDDLQRCADATKCDAVMSAEGNLYNPGVFWTKTNDIDSQFPRVDKILREYFEIVKSVDPHPASRHSMKSHFFKLMHEFLNHRTELRPMIGKTSVHSSFDEWEKIVEEVERIVKEEIVSQPNFKGLDVVVDGKVQEWGGHYKTVPYWRCQPFFRKVDGERQNTRLLKVAGENDLMVTSNEAKEKLLKRGLEGEIDGEGNARKKLAT
;
A
#
# COMPACT_ATOMS: atom_id res chain seq x y z
N MET A 1 7.86 50.98 -40.39
CA MET A 1 7.21 49.72 -40.77
C MET A 1 7.00 48.93 -39.50
N THR A 2 5.74 48.79 -39.08
CA THR A 2 5.33 48.09 -37.85
C THR A 2 5.24 46.59 -38.12
N VAL A 3 5.88 45.80 -37.25
CA VAL A 3 5.84 44.32 -37.30
C VAL A 3 4.46 43.86 -36.81
N PRO A 4 3.79 42.88 -37.47
CA PRO A 4 2.49 42.43 -37.03
C PRO A 4 2.63 41.54 -35.78
N ALA A 5 1.73 41.75 -34.80
CA ALA A 5 1.60 40.89 -33.64
C ALA A 5 1.05 39.52 -34.06
N THR A 6 1.79 38.46 -33.75
CA THR A 6 1.36 37.07 -33.93
C THR A 6 0.29 36.76 -32.88
N THR A 7 -0.95 36.62 -33.31
CA THR A 7 -2.07 36.15 -32.50
C THR A 7 -1.83 34.68 -32.13
N ILE A 8 -1.57 34.42 -30.85
CA ILE A 8 -1.51 33.07 -30.30
C ILE A 8 -2.95 32.56 -30.20
N THR A 9 -3.31 31.63 -31.10
CA THR A 9 -4.56 30.88 -31.00
C THR A 9 -4.59 30.08 -29.69
N PRO A 10 -5.72 30.08 -28.94
CA PRO A 10 -5.84 29.27 -27.74
C PRO A 10 -5.78 27.80 -28.12
N THR A 11 -4.79 27.08 -27.60
CA THR A 11 -4.72 25.62 -27.67
C THR A 11 -6.01 25.04 -27.11
N SER A 12 -6.69 24.19 -27.88
CA SER A 12 -7.86 23.43 -27.44
C SER A 12 -7.56 22.76 -26.09
N PRO A 13 -8.53 22.68 -25.15
CA PRO A 13 -8.30 22.04 -23.87
C PRO A 13 -7.94 20.58 -24.13
N THR A 14 -6.71 20.18 -23.78
CA THR A 14 -6.29 18.79 -23.80
C THR A 14 -7.27 17.99 -22.95
N SER A 15 -8.02 17.07 -23.57
CA SER A 15 -9.01 16.26 -22.89
C SER A 15 -8.37 15.53 -21.71
N LYS A 16 -8.97 15.64 -20.52
CA LYS A 16 -8.60 14.86 -19.33
C LYS A 16 -8.47 13.38 -19.70
N LEU A 17 -7.25 12.83 -19.58
CA LEU A 17 -7.01 11.41 -19.85
C LEU A 17 -7.86 10.55 -18.92
N SER A 18 -8.31 9.39 -19.37
CA SER A 18 -9.22 8.53 -18.60
C SER A 18 -8.87 7.06 -18.76
N GLY A 19 -9.25 6.25 -17.75
CA GLY A 19 -9.09 4.79 -17.73
C GLY A 19 -7.79 4.28 -18.37
N ARG A 20 -7.92 3.41 -19.37
CA ARG A 20 -6.79 2.78 -20.06
C ARG A 20 -5.86 3.78 -20.76
N ASN A 21 -6.38 4.90 -21.26
CA ASN A 21 -5.57 5.92 -21.92
C ASN A 21 -4.60 6.60 -20.94
N LEU A 22 -5.07 6.90 -19.71
CA LEU A 22 -4.19 7.38 -18.65
C LEU A 22 -3.11 6.35 -18.33
N TYR A 23 -3.50 5.08 -18.14
CA TYR A 23 -2.55 3.99 -17.82
C TYR A 23 -1.46 3.84 -18.89
N ASN A 24 -1.82 3.94 -20.16
CA ASN A 24 -0.87 3.92 -21.27
C ASN A 24 0.05 5.16 -21.25
N ALA A 25 -0.50 6.35 -21.01
CA ALA A 25 0.26 7.60 -21.00
C ALA A 25 1.29 7.67 -19.88
N ILE A 26 1.03 7.04 -18.73
CA ILE A 26 1.98 6.98 -17.60
C ILE A 26 2.95 5.78 -17.68
N GLY A 27 3.06 5.12 -18.84
CA GLY A 27 4.05 4.07 -19.09
C GLY A 27 3.63 2.66 -18.69
N GLN A 28 2.33 2.40 -18.52
CA GLN A 28 1.79 1.06 -18.19
C GLN A 28 2.46 0.41 -16.97
N PRO A 29 2.52 1.10 -15.81
CA PRO A 29 3.27 0.64 -14.65
C PRO A 29 2.86 -0.77 -14.23
N LYS A 30 3.82 -1.56 -13.77
CA LYS A 30 3.66 -2.94 -13.29
C LYS A 30 3.93 -3.06 -11.79
N THR A 31 4.83 -2.25 -11.26
CA THR A 31 5.20 -2.24 -9.85
C THR A 31 4.82 -0.91 -9.20
N ILE A 32 4.12 -0.96 -8.06
CA ILE A 32 3.55 0.24 -7.43
C ILE A 32 3.93 0.34 -5.96
N VAL A 33 4.52 1.47 -5.56
CA VAL A 33 4.70 1.83 -4.15
C VAL A 33 3.36 2.27 -3.56
N ALA A 34 2.90 1.57 -2.52
CA ALA A 34 1.66 1.90 -1.85
C ALA A 34 1.75 3.23 -1.06
N PRO A 35 0.62 3.93 -0.87
CA PRO A 35 0.55 5.05 0.05
C PRO A 35 0.67 4.56 1.49
N MET A 36 1.64 5.11 2.22
CA MET A 36 1.94 4.73 3.60
C MET A 36 2.19 6.01 4.42
N VAL A 37 1.34 6.23 5.43
CA VAL A 37 1.42 7.40 6.32
C VAL A 37 2.81 7.50 6.91
N ASP A 38 3.47 8.64 6.70
CA ASP A 38 4.84 8.95 7.14
C ASP A 38 5.91 7.95 6.67
N GLN A 39 5.69 7.25 5.54
CA GLN A 39 6.69 6.29 5.02
C GLN A 39 6.88 6.33 3.50
N SER A 40 5.88 6.73 2.70
CA SER A 40 6.04 6.85 1.22
C SER A 40 6.37 8.28 0.76
N GLU A 41 7.19 8.97 1.56
CA GLU A 41 7.69 10.33 1.28
C GLU A 41 8.66 10.38 0.08
N LEU A 42 9.00 11.59 -0.40
CA LEU A 42 9.78 11.82 -1.62
C LEU A 42 11.08 11.01 -1.72
N ALA A 43 11.94 11.06 -0.71
CA ALA A 43 13.19 10.30 -0.65
C ALA A 43 12.94 8.79 -0.76
N TRP A 44 11.90 8.28 -0.09
CA TRP A 44 11.53 6.87 -0.21
C TRP A 44 11.01 6.49 -1.60
N ARG A 45 10.26 7.38 -2.25
CA ARG A 45 9.80 7.18 -3.64
C ARG A 45 10.99 7.17 -4.60
N ILE A 46 11.94 8.09 -4.44
CA ILE A 46 13.18 8.12 -5.24
C ILE A 46 13.96 6.81 -5.05
N LEU A 47 14.16 6.37 -3.81
CA LEU A 47 14.82 5.09 -3.52
C LEU A 47 14.07 3.93 -4.20
N SER A 48 12.76 3.81 -3.99
CA SER A 48 11.96 2.72 -4.54
C SER A 48 12.00 2.67 -6.08
N ARG A 49 12.06 3.82 -6.77
CA ARG A 49 12.22 3.90 -8.23
C ARG A 49 13.55 3.34 -8.70
N LYS A 50 14.64 3.61 -7.98
CA LYS A 50 15.95 3.01 -8.28
C LYS A 50 15.93 1.49 -8.19
N TYR A 51 15.07 0.94 -7.31
CA TYR A 51 14.85 -0.50 -7.14
C TYR A 51 13.65 -1.05 -7.92
N GLY A 52 13.20 -0.34 -8.97
CA GLY A 52 12.27 -0.88 -9.95
C GLY A 52 10.79 -0.54 -9.74
N ALA A 53 10.44 0.44 -8.90
CA ALA A 53 9.08 0.97 -8.85
C ALA A 53 8.75 1.84 -10.07
N ASP A 54 7.65 1.52 -10.78
CA ASP A 54 7.19 2.27 -11.94
C ASP A 54 6.31 3.47 -11.53
N LEU A 55 5.40 3.24 -10.58
CA LEU A 55 4.43 4.23 -10.10
C LEU A 55 4.49 4.33 -8.58
N CYS A 56 4.46 5.55 -8.07
CA CYS A 56 4.49 5.79 -6.63
C CYS A 56 3.27 6.59 -6.17
N TYR A 57 2.85 6.34 -4.93
CA TYR A 57 1.86 7.13 -4.24
C TYR A 57 2.51 7.93 -3.11
N THR A 58 2.02 9.15 -2.87
CA THR A 58 2.41 9.92 -1.68
C THR A 58 1.97 9.23 -0.39
N PRO A 59 2.42 9.70 0.79
CA PRO A 59 1.72 9.37 2.02
C PRO A 59 0.25 9.82 1.93
N MET A 60 -0.60 9.20 2.74
CA MET A 60 -2.00 9.63 2.85
C MET A 60 -2.09 10.98 3.58
N PHE A 61 -2.55 12.02 2.89
CA PHE A 61 -2.72 13.36 3.47
C PHE A 61 -4.14 13.60 3.98
N HIS A 62 -4.27 14.27 5.12
CA HIS A 62 -5.60 14.65 5.63
C HIS A 62 -6.09 15.91 4.92
N ALA A 63 -7.12 15.80 4.07
CA ALA A 63 -7.58 16.90 3.21
C ALA A 63 -7.86 18.21 3.98
N ARG A 64 -8.61 18.14 5.09
CA ARG A 64 -8.88 19.32 5.93
C ARG A 64 -7.61 20.01 6.43
N LEU A 65 -6.64 19.25 6.99
CA LEU A 65 -5.38 19.83 7.47
C LEU A 65 -4.55 20.39 6.31
N PHE A 66 -4.58 19.71 5.16
CA PHE A 66 -3.88 20.14 3.95
C PHE A 66 -4.39 21.47 3.42
N VAL A 67 -5.69 21.75 3.56
CA VAL A 67 -6.29 23.04 3.21
C VAL A 67 -6.00 24.09 4.27
N THR A 68 -6.33 23.81 5.54
CA THR A 68 -6.38 24.83 6.59
C THR A 68 -5.04 25.14 7.26
N SER A 69 -4.03 24.28 7.10
CA SER A 69 -2.72 24.45 7.71
C SER A 69 -1.61 24.45 6.65
N ASP A 70 -1.12 25.64 6.30
CA ASP A 70 0.04 25.80 5.42
C ASP A 70 1.28 25.09 5.97
N LYS A 71 1.47 25.11 7.30
CA LYS A 71 2.54 24.37 7.98
C LYS A 71 2.44 22.86 7.73
N TYR A 72 1.26 22.27 7.92
CA TYR A 72 1.05 20.84 7.66
C TYR A 72 1.33 20.52 6.19
N ARG A 73 0.75 21.28 5.27
CA ARG A 73 0.94 21.09 3.82
C ARG A 73 2.43 21.12 3.45
N LYS A 74 3.15 22.19 3.77
CA LYS A 74 4.59 22.34 3.46
C LYS A 74 5.48 21.31 4.16
N SER A 75 5.06 20.77 5.31
CA SER A 75 5.80 19.68 5.95
C SER A 75 5.67 18.33 5.23
N MET A 76 4.61 18.14 4.45
CA MET A 76 4.27 16.85 3.83
C MET A 76 4.48 16.82 2.31
N PHE A 77 4.29 17.96 1.63
CA PHE A 77 4.32 18.09 0.18
C PHE A 77 4.82 19.49 -0.22
N ASN A 78 5.85 19.56 -1.07
CA ASN A 78 6.43 20.81 -1.56
C ASN A 78 6.77 20.75 -3.06
N ASP A 79 7.50 21.76 -3.55
CA ASP A 79 7.80 21.92 -4.99
C ASP A 79 8.70 20.82 -5.57
N GLN A 80 9.38 20.03 -4.73
CA GLN A 80 10.17 18.88 -5.18
C GLN A 80 9.29 17.64 -5.41
N ASP A 81 8.14 17.51 -4.75
CA ASP A 81 7.19 16.44 -5.03
C ASP A 81 6.61 16.59 -6.43
N GLY A 82 6.47 15.47 -7.14
CA GLY A 82 5.95 15.47 -8.50
C GLY A 82 6.92 16.02 -9.54
N ASN A 83 8.21 16.13 -9.22
CA ASN A 83 9.22 16.55 -10.19
C ASN A 83 9.26 15.59 -11.39
N PRO A 84 9.09 16.09 -12.63
CA PRO A 84 9.06 15.25 -13.83
C PRO A 84 10.31 14.40 -14.06
N LYS A 85 11.46 14.77 -13.50
CA LYS A 85 12.73 14.05 -13.71
C LYS A 85 12.88 12.82 -12.84
N TYR A 86 12.33 12.82 -11.62
CA TYR A 86 12.66 11.80 -10.62
C TYR A 86 11.49 11.31 -9.77
N ASP A 87 10.33 11.97 -9.78
CA ASP A 87 9.20 11.60 -8.92
C ASP A 87 7.91 11.29 -9.68
N ARG A 88 7.89 11.38 -11.02
CA ARG A 88 6.74 10.99 -11.85
C ARG A 88 6.93 9.63 -12.53
N PRO A 89 5.85 8.86 -12.78
CA PRO A 89 4.45 9.19 -12.50
C PRO A 89 4.07 9.10 -11.02
N LEU A 90 3.32 10.08 -10.51
CA LEU A 90 2.95 10.24 -9.09
C LEU A 90 1.44 10.32 -8.91
N ILE A 91 0.91 9.61 -7.91
CA ILE A 91 -0.49 9.76 -7.47
C ILE A 91 -0.52 10.30 -6.04
N VAL A 92 -1.23 11.41 -5.83
CA VAL A 92 -1.36 12.03 -4.51
C VAL A 92 -2.60 11.50 -3.81
N GLN A 93 -2.44 10.87 -2.65
CA GLN A 93 -3.55 10.29 -1.90
C GLN A 93 -4.04 11.17 -0.76
N PHE A 94 -5.36 11.39 -0.69
CA PHE A 94 -6.02 12.06 0.44
C PHE A 94 -6.93 11.11 1.23
N CYS A 95 -7.10 11.42 2.51
CA CYS A 95 -8.28 11.03 3.28
C CYS A 95 -9.18 12.24 3.54
N ALA A 96 -10.48 12.03 3.41
CA ALA A 96 -11.50 13.06 3.58
C ALA A 96 -12.86 12.43 3.90
N ASN A 97 -13.80 13.27 4.32
CA ASN A 97 -15.20 12.94 4.55
C ASN A 97 -16.13 14.11 4.16
N ASP A 98 -15.61 15.11 3.47
CA ASP A 98 -16.32 16.29 2.99
C ASP A 98 -15.90 16.56 1.52
N PRO A 99 -16.83 16.52 0.54
CA PRO A 99 -16.53 16.68 -0.87
C PRO A 99 -15.84 17.99 -1.24
N ASP A 100 -16.23 19.10 -0.61
CA ASP A 100 -15.71 20.43 -0.95
C ASP A 100 -14.30 20.62 -0.40
N THR A 101 -14.07 20.22 0.85
CA THR A 101 -12.73 20.23 1.46
C THR A 101 -11.77 19.32 0.69
N LEU A 102 -12.23 18.15 0.24
CA LEU A 102 -11.41 17.26 -0.57
C LEU A 102 -11.03 17.89 -1.91
N LEU A 103 -11.99 18.53 -2.59
CA LEU A 103 -11.73 19.21 -3.86
C LEU A 103 -10.74 20.37 -3.68
N GLN A 104 -10.89 21.18 -2.63
CA GLN A 104 -9.95 22.25 -2.30
C GLN A 104 -8.53 21.70 -2.07
N ALA A 105 -8.39 20.59 -1.33
CA ALA A 105 -7.09 19.95 -1.11
C ALA A 105 -6.48 19.44 -2.42
N ALA A 106 -7.29 18.79 -3.26
CA ALA A 106 -6.85 18.23 -4.54
C ALA A 106 -6.40 19.32 -5.53
N LYS A 107 -7.07 20.48 -5.55
CA LYS A 107 -6.67 21.63 -6.38
C LYS A 107 -5.29 22.18 -6.04
N LEU A 108 -4.81 22.01 -4.80
CA LEU A 108 -3.48 22.45 -4.38
C LEU A 108 -2.34 21.57 -4.93
N VAL A 109 -2.64 20.37 -5.45
CA VAL A 109 -1.62 19.43 -5.98
C VAL A 109 -1.83 19.09 -7.46
N GLU A 110 -2.87 19.64 -8.09
CA GLU A 110 -3.31 19.29 -9.46
C GLU A 110 -2.21 19.44 -10.51
N GLY A 111 -1.31 20.42 -10.36
CA GLY A 111 -0.17 20.63 -11.27
C GLY A 111 1.04 19.73 -11.01
N GLN A 112 1.08 19.00 -9.88
CA GLN A 112 2.24 18.27 -9.40
C GLN A 112 2.01 16.75 -9.34
N CYS A 113 0.93 16.23 -9.92
CA CYS A 113 0.68 14.79 -9.94
C CYS A 113 -0.08 14.36 -11.21
N ASP A 114 -0.10 13.05 -11.45
CA ASP A 114 -0.74 12.43 -12.61
C ASP A 114 -2.20 12.04 -12.31
N ALA A 115 -2.53 11.84 -11.03
CA ALA A 115 -3.90 11.68 -10.54
C ALA A 115 -3.99 11.96 -9.04
N VAL A 116 -5.22 12.19 -8.56
CA VAL A 116 -5.55 12.26 -7.13
C VAL A 116 -6.28 11.00 -6.71
N ASP A 117 -5.87 10.38 -5.60
CA ASP A 117 -6.47 9.17 -5.05
C ASP A 117 -7.27 9.44 -3.77
N LEU A 118 -8.45 8.82 -3.65
CA LEU A 118 -9.18 8.77 -2.39
C LEU A 118 -8.86 7.48 -1.61
N ASN A 119 -8.35 7.64 -0.40
CA ASN A 119 -8.17 6.52 0.52
C ASN A 119 -9.51 6.03 1.08
N LEU A 120 -9.85 4.79 0.76
CA LEU A 120 -11.02 4.06 1.29
C LEU A 120 -10.59 2.76 2.00
N GLY A 121 -9.31 2.65 2.36
CA GLY A 121 -8.71 1.39 2.84
C GLY A 121 -8.06 1.46 4.22
N CYS A 122 -7.78 2.65 4.77
CA CYS A 122 -7.11 2.80 6.06
C CYS A 122 -8.03 2.37 7.22
N PRO A 123 -7.67 1.34 8.01
CA PRO A 123 -8.52 0.84 9.09
C PRO A 123 -8.07 1.34 10.48
N GLN A 124 -7.15 2.32 10.53
CA GLN A 124 -6.54 2.78 11.78
C GLN A 124 -7.53 3.52 12.68
N GLY A 125 -7.26 3.55 13.99
CA GLY A 125 -8.12 4.20 14.97
C GLY A 125 -8.33 5.70 14.69
N ILE A 126 -7.32 6.38 14.15
CA ILE A 126 -7.42 7.79 13.75
C ILE A 126 -8.41 7.99 12.58
N ALA A 127 -8.48 7.04 11.65
CA ALA A 127 -9.46 7.04 10.56
C ALA A 127 -10.88 6.80 11.07
N LYS A 128 -11.05 5.95 12.10
CA LYS A 128 -12.34 5.77 12.78
C LYS A 128 -12.82 7.07 13.40
N LYS A 129 -11.96 7.74 14.16
CA LYS A 129 -12.27 9.01 14.83
C LYS A 129 -12.57 10.12 13.82
N GLY A 130 -11.82 10.18 12.74
CA GLY A 130 -12.00 11.16 11.66
C GLY A 130 -13.08 10.81 10.64
N LYS A 131 -13.73 9.64 10.74
CA LYS A 131 -14.74 9.14 9.79
C LYS A 131 -14.27 9.17 8.33
N TYR A 132 -13.07 8.64 8.06
CA TYR A 132 -12.52 8.50 6.71
C TYR A 132 -11.90 7.10 6.51
N GLY A 133 -11.32 6.83 5.34
CA GLY A 133 -10.69 5.53 5.05
C GLY A 133 -11.74 4.42 4.98
N SER A 134 -11.43 3.24 5.53
CA SER A 134 -12.35 2.09 5.47
C SER A 134 -13.60 2.23 6.37
N PHE A 135 -13.74 3.34 7.10
CA PHE A 135 -14.96 3.66 7.87
C PHE A 135 -16.01 4.40 7.03
N LEU A 136 -15.67 4.74 5.79
CA LEU A 136 -16.65 5.18 4.79
C LEU A 136 -17.34 4.01 4.09
N MET A 137 -16.89 2.78 4.32
CA MET A 137 -17.51 1.58 3.74
C MET A 137 -18.97 1.40 4.20
N GLU A 138 -19.40 2.09 5.25
CA GLU A 138 -20.79 2.16 5.70
C GLU A 138 -21.63 3.21 4.97
N ASP A 139 -21.01 4.17 4.26
CA ASP A 139 -21.67 5.32 3.62
C ASP A 139 -21.22 5.45 2.16
N TRP A 140 -21.77 4.59 1.31
CA TRP A 140 -21.49 4.59 -0.13
C TRP A 140 -21.96 5.89 -0.80
N GLY A 141 -23.02 6.51 -0.28
CA GLY A 141 -23.51 7.80 -0.81
C GLY A 141 -22.48 8.92 -0.64
N LEU A 142 -21.80 8.98 0.51
CA LEU A 142 -20.72 9.91 0.73
C LEU A 142 -19.49 9.60 -0.14
N ILE A 143 -19.11 8.33 -0.29
CA ILE A 143 -18.01 7.94 -1.18
C ILE A 143 -18.29 8.41 -2.62
N HIS A 144 -19.49 8.16 -3.11
CA HIS A 144 -19.90 8.57 -4.45
C HIS A 144 -19.75 10.08 -4.62
N LYS A 145 -20.28 10.88 -3.68
CA LYS A 145 -20.16 12.35 -3.70
C LYS A 145 -18.69 12.83 -3.68
N LEU A 146 -17.84 12.21 -2.87
CA LEU A 146 -16.41 12.56 -2.77
C LEU A 146 -15.70 12.35 -4.12
N ILE A 147 -15.87 11.17 -4.73
CA ILE A 147 -15.21 10.83 -6.00
C ILE A 147 -15.81 11.62 -7.16
N ALA A 148 -17.13 11.71 -7.25
CA ALA A 148 -17.82 12.43 -8.33
C ALA A 148 -17.48 13.92 -8.35
N ASN A 149 -17.36 14.54 -7.17
CA ASN A 149 -16.98 15.95 -7.07
C ASN A 149 -15.55 16.19 -7.59
N LEU A 150 -14.60 15.31 -7.24
CA LEU A 150 -13.25 15.37 -7.80
C LEU A 150 -13.24 15.09 -9.31
N HIS A 151 -13.95 14.05 -9.74
CA HIS A 151 -13.95 13.61 -11.14
C HIS A 151 -14.45 14.73 -12.06
N LYS A 152 -15.52 15.44 -11.66
CA LYS A 152 -16.11 16.54 -12.41
C LYS A 152 -15.22 17.78 -12.47
N ASN A 153 -14.52 18.10 -11.38
CA ASN A 153 -13.91 19.44 -11.22
C ASN A 153 -12.38 19.46 -11.33
N LEU A 154 -11.70 18.32 -11.30
CA LEU A 154 -10.26 18.25 -11.57
C LEU A 154 -9.96 18.11 -13.06
N SER A 155 -8.90 18.77 -13.54
CA SER A 155 -8.33 18.58 -14.88
C SER A 155 -7.54 17.26 -14.99
N ILE A 156 -7.10 16.71 -13.85
CA ILE A 156 -6.44 15.40 -13.77
C ILE A 156 -7.39 14.30 -13.27
N PRO A 157 -7.09 13.02 -13.57
CA PRO A 157 -7.90 11.88 -13.16
C PRO A 157 -7.99 11.67 -11.66
N VAL A 158 -9.04 10.92 -11.26
CA VAL A 158 -9.26 10.50 -9.88
C VAL A 158 -9.13 9.00 -9.81
N THR A 159 -8.49 8.48 -8.77
CA THR A 159 -8.38 7.04 -8.50
C THR A 159 -8.90 6.75 -7.10
N ALA A 160 -9.11 5.47 -6.79
CA ALA A 160 -9.49 5.06 -5.45
C ALA A 160 -8.78 3.79 -5.02
N LYS A 161 -8.40 3.75 -3.74
CA LYS A 161 -7.85 2.55 -3.09
C LYS A 161 -8.79 2.02 -2.02
N ILE A 162 -9.33 0.82 -2.25
CA ILE A 162 -10.34 0.18 -1.39
C ILE A 162 -9.81 -1.05 -0.63
N ARG A 163 -10.56 -1.45 0.40
CA ARG A 163 -10.57 -2.81 0.96
C ARG A 163 -11.83 -3.55 0.52
N VAL A 164 -11.87 -4.85 0.77
CA VAL A 164 -13.00 -5.72 0.41
C VAL A 164 -13.93 -6.01 1.61
N TYR A 165 -15.13 -6.50 1.34
CA TYR A 165 -15.97 -7.20 2.31
C TYR A 165 -15.63 -8.70 2.27
N ASP A 166 -16.09 -9.47 3.26
CA ASP A 166 -16.02 -10.93 3.21
C ASP A 166 -17.00 -11.52 2.18
N ASP A 167 -18.00 -10.73 1.78
CA ASP A 167 -18.99 -11.07 0.75
C ASP A 167 -18.52 -10.58 -0.63
N TYR A 168 -18.38 -11.52 -1.58
CA TYR A 168 -17.84 -11.27 -2.91
C TYR A 168 -18.74 -10.35 -3.74
N GLU A 169 -20.06 -10.56 -3.70
CA GLU A 169 -21.03 -9.77 -4.47
C GLU A 169 -21.13 -8.34 -3.91
N LYS A 170 -21.16 -8.18 -2.59
CA LYS A 170 -21.10 -6.87 -1.95
C LYS A 170 -19.81 -6.12 -2.29
N SER A 171 -18.69 -6.84 -2.35
CA SER A 171 -17.42 -6.27 -2.82
C SER A 171 -17.47 -5.83 -4.28
N LEU A 172 -18.13 -6.59 -5.15
CA LEU A 172 -18.33 -6.21 -6.55
C LEU A 172 -19.22 -4.98 -6.69
N GLN A 173 -20.34 -4.92 -5.96
CA GLN A 173 -21.23 -3.77 -5.93
C GLN A 173 -20.51 -2.51 -5.42
N TYR A 174 -19.68 -2.67 -4.38
CA TYR A 174 -18.86 -1.59 -3.87
C TYR A 174 -17.84 -1.08 -4.89
N ALA A 175 -17.12 -1.99 -5.56
CA ALA A 175 -16.20 -1.63 -6.63
C ALA A 175 -16.91 -0.92 -7.79
N LYS A 176 -18.07 -1.43 -8.24
CA LYS A 176 -18.89 -0.80 -9.29
C LYS A 176 -19.34 0.60 -8.89
N MET A 177 -19.78 0.81 -7.64
CA MET A 177 -20.17 2.14 -7.14
C MET A 177 -18.99 3.13 -7.17
N VAL A 178 -17.79 2.69 -6.78
CA VAL A 178 -16.58 3.52 -6.83
C VAL A 178 -16.22 3.93 -8.27
N LEU A 179 -16.36 3.02 -9.22
CA LEU A 179 -16.13 3.30 -10.64
C LEU A 179 -17.21 4.20 -11.25
N ASP A 180 -18.48 3.95 -10.94
CA ASP A 180 -19.62 4.78 -11.36
C ASP A 180 -19.47 6.23 -10.88
N ALA A 181 -18.91 6.43 -9.68
CA ALA A 181 -18.60 7.76 -9.16
C ALA A 181 -17.48 8.49 -9.94
N GLY A 182 -16.75 7.81 -10.83
CA GLY A 182 -15.75 8.41 -11.72
C GLY A 182 -14.30 8.07 -11.39
N ALA A 183 -14.03 7.10 -10.51
CA ALA A 183 -12.67 6.60 -10.29
C ALA A 183 -12.14 5.89 -11.55
N GLN A 184 -10.99 6.33 -12.04
CA GLN A 184 -10.39 5.86 -13.30
C GLN A 184 -9.52 4.63 -13.09
N PHE A 185 -8.80 4.55 -11.98
CA PHE A 185 -8.10 3.35 -11.52
C PHE A 185 -8.70 2.86 -10.22
N LEU A 186 -8.79 1.54 -10.07
CA LEU A 186 -9.21 0.90 -8.83
C LEU A 186 -8.06 0.06 -8.26
N THR A 187 -7.56 0.46 -7.10
CA THR A 187 -6.61 -0.37 -6.33
C THR A 187 -7.36 -1.14 -5.25
N VAL A 188 -7.24 -2.47 -5.22
CA VAL A 188 -7.94 -3.31 -4.27
C VAL A 188 -6.96 -4.04 -3.34
N HIS A 189 -7.07 -3.75 -2.04
CA HIS A 189 -6.44 -4.59 -1.02
C HIS A 189 -7.37 -5.76 -0.68
N GLY A 190 -6.93 -7.00 -0.93
CA GLY A 190 -7.70 -8.23 -0.70
C GLY A 190 -7.95 -8.59 0.78
N ARG A 191 -7.91 -7.62 1.70
CA ARG A 191 -8.20 -7.81 3.12
C ARG A 191 -9.40 -6.96 3.50
N THR A 192 -10.23 -7.45 4.42
CA THR A 192 -11.31 -6.64 5.00
C THR A 192 -10.78 -5.61 5.98
N ARG A 193 -11.61 -4.66 6.42
CA ARG A 193 -11.21 -3.66 7.42
C ARG A 193 -10.69 -4.28 8.72
N GLU A 194 -11.34 -5.35 9.19
CA GLU A 194 -11.02 -5.98 10.47
C GLU A 194 -9.71 -6.77 10.44
N MET A 195 -9.23 -7.12 9.24
CA MET A 195 -7.94 -7.77 9.01
C MET A 195 -6.77 -6.78 9.14
N LYS A 196 -6.43 -6.45 10.38
CA LYS A 196 -5.32 -5.56 10.77
C LYS A 196 -4.64 -6.03 12.07
N GLY A 197 -3.42 -5.55 12.30
CA GLY A 197 -2.66 -5.85 13.53
C GLY A 197 -2.45 -7.35 13.70
N GLN A 198 -2.83 -7.90 14.85
CA GLN A 198 -2.74 -9.35 15.12
C GLN A 198 -3.66 -10.19 14.21
N ASN A 199 -4.70 -9.57 13.64
CA ASN A 199 -5.70 -10.25 12.81
C ASN A 199 -5.44 -10.05 11.31
N THR A 200 -4.24 -9.63 10.91
CA THR A 200 -3.95 -9.22 9.53
C THR A 200 -4.22 -10.33 8.51
N GLY A 201 -3.84 -11.58 8.81
CA GLY A 201 -4.05 -12.73 7.93
C GLY A 201 -3.48 -12.54 6.51
N LEU A 202 -3.86 -13.42 5.59
CA LEU A 202 -3.50 -13.33 4.17
C LEU A 202 -4.54 -12.51 3.41
N ALA A 203 -4.09 -11.65 2.50
CA ALA A 203 -4.99 -11.07 1.50
C ALA A 203 -5.58 -12.18 0.61
N ASN A 204 -6.89 -12.12 0.41
CA ASN A 204 -7.62 -13.01 -0.47
C ASN A 204 -7.41 -12.57 -1.93
N TRP A 205 -6.64 -13.32 -2.71
CA TRP A 205 -6.47 -13.05 -4.15
C TRP A 205 -7.63 -13.59 -4.99
N LYS A 206 -8.41 -14.55 -4.49
CA LYS A 206 -9.59 -15.08 -5.19
C LYS A 206 -10.68 -14.02 -5.36
N ILE A 207 -10.91 -13.19 -4.34
CA ILE A 207 -11.87 -12.07 -4.45
C ILE A 207 -11.36 -11.00 -5.43
N LEU A 208 -10.05 -10.75 -5.50
CA LEU A 208 -9.46 -9.86 -6.51
C LEU A 208 -9.68 -10.41 -7.93
N ARG A 209 -9.48 -11.71 -8.13
CA ARG A 209 -9.77 -12.38 -9.40
C ARG A 209 -11.25 -12.28 -9.77
N TYR A 210 -12.15 -12.56 -8.82
CA TYR A 210 -13.58 -12.43 -9.01
C TYR A 210 -13.98 -11.00 -9.42
N LEU A 211 -13.42 -9.97 -8.78
CA LEU A 211 -13.64 -8.57 -9.17
C LEU A 211 -13.13 -8.31 -10.59
N ARG A 212 -11.92 -8.74 -10.93
CA ARG A 212 -11.33 -8.57 -12.28
C ARG A 212 -12.23 -9.18 -13.36
N ASP A 213 -12.80 -10.36 -13.12
CA ASP A 213 -13.66 -11.06 -14.09
C ASP A 213 -15.05 -10.42 -14.27
N ASN A 214 -15.52 -9.64 -13.28
CA ASN A 214 -16.88 -9.07 -13.26
C ASN A 214 -16.92 -7.53 -13.39
N LEU A 215 -15.76 -6.89 -13.55
CA LEU A 215 -15.60 -5.48 -13.88
C LEU A 215 -15.32 -5.31 -15.39
N PRO A 216 -15.59 -4.13 -15.98
CA PRO A 216 -15.30 -3.87 -17.39
C PRO A 216 -13.87 -4.26 -17.77
N GLN A 217 -13.69 -4.97 -18.89
CA GLN A 217 -12.39 -5.57 -19.25
C GLN A 217 -11.26 -4.54 -19.36
N ASP A 218 -11.58 -3.33 -19.84
CA ASP A 218 -10.64 -2.23 -20.02
C ASP A 218 -10.31 -1.47 -18.72
N GLN A 219 -11.13 -1.65 -17.66
CA GLN A 219 -10.92 -1.02 -16.35
C GLN A 219 -9.52 -1.34 -15.82
N VAL A 220 -8.79 -0.30 -15.44
CA VAL A 220 -7.45 -0.43 -14.85
C VAL A 220 -7.59 -0.83 -13.38
N PHE A 221 -6.98 -1.96 -13.03
CA PHE A 221 -7.13 -2.64 -11.75
C PHE A 221 -5.76 -2.99 -11.16
N PHE A 222 -5.49 -2.52 -9.95
CA PHE A 222 -4.23 -2.80 -9.24
C PHE A 222 -4.48 -3.71 -8.03
N ALA A 223 -3.70 -4.80 -7.93
CA ALA A 223 -3.76 -5.72 -6.81
C ALA A 223 -2.85 -5.28 -5.65
N ASN A 224 -3.31 -5.43 -4.41
CA ASN A 224 -2.51 -5.13 -3.22
C ASN A 224 -2.70 -6.19 -2.11
N GLY A 225 -1.58 -6.59 -1.50
CA GLY A 225 -1.53 -7.47 -0.33
C GLY A 225 -0.78 -8.78 -0.60
N ASN A 226 0.01 -9.22 0.39
CA ASN A 226 0.90 -10.40 0.36
C ASN A 226 2.05 -10.33 -0.66
N ILE A 227 2.65 -9.16 -0.88
CA ILE A 227 3.80 -8.98 -1.77
C ILE A 227 5.05 -8.75 -0.93
N LEU A 228 5.88 -9.78 -0.77
CA LEU A 228 7.06 -9.80 0.09
C LEU A 228 8.37 -9.93 -0.70
N TYR A 229 8.33 -10.66 -1.81
CA TYR A 229 9.48 -10.96 -2.67
C TYR A 229 9.21 -10.59 -4.13
N PRO A 230 10.24 -10.43 -4.97
CA PRO A 230 10.07 -10.20 -6.42
C PRO A 230 9.16 -11.23 -7.10
N ASP A 231 9.31 -12.51 -6.75
CA ASP A 231 8.50 -13.61 -7.33
C ASP A 231 7.00 -13.51 -6.96
N ASP A 232 6.64 -12.80 -5.88
CA ASP A 232 5.24 -12.57 -5.52
C ASP A 232 4.53 -11.66 -6.54
N LEU A 233 5.26 -10.79 -7.25
CA LEU A 233 4.68 -9.90 -8.25
C LEU A 233 4.04 -10.70 -9.38
N GLN A 234 4.78 -11.63 -9.98
CA GLN A 234 4.27 -12.46 -11.06
C GLN A 234 3.16 -13.40 -10.57
N ARG A 235 3.32 -14.03 -9.40
CA ARG A 235 2.27 -14.86 -8.80
C ARG A 235 0.97 -14.10 -8.57
N CYS A 236 1.05 -12.88 -8.03
CA CYS A 236 -0.12 -12.04 -7.81
C CYS A 236 -0.77 -11.63 -9.13
N ALA A 237 0.03 -11.20 -10.12
CA ALA A 237 -0.45 -10.85 -11.45
C ALA A 237 -1.15 -12.04 -12.12
N ASP A 238 -0.58 -13.25 -12.03
CA ASP A 238 -1.17 -14.44 -12.62
C ASP A 238 -2.47 -14.87 -11.94
N ALA A 239 -2.51 -14.83 -10.61
CA ALA A 239 -3.68 -15.21 -9.83
C ALA A 239 -4.85 -14.23 -10.03
N THR A 240 -4.56 -12.93 -10.09
CA THR A 240 -5.58 -11.88 -10.07
C THR A 240 -5.89 -11.29 -11.45
N LYS A 241 -4.99 -11.48 -12.42
CA LYS A 241 -5.00 -10.83 -13.75
C LYS A 241 -5.09 -9.31 -13.66
N CYS A 242 -4.51 -8.72 -12.61
CA CYS A 242 -4.41 -7.27 -12.44
C CYS A 242 -3.45 -6.64 -13.46
N ASP A 243 -3.60 -5.34 -13.68
CA ASP A 243 -2.71 -4.57 -14.56
C ASP A 243 -1.34 -4.29 -13.93
N ALA A 244 -1.32 -4.14 -12.61
CA ALA A 244 -0.13 -3.84 -11.81
C ALA A 244 -0.29 -4.33 -10.37
N VAL A 245 0.85 -4.57 -9.72
CA VAL A 245 0.91 -5.06 -8.34
C VAL A 245 1.51 -3.98 -7.43
N MET A 246 0.82 -3.71 -6.33
CA MET A 246 1.21 -2.73 -5.33
C MET A 246 1.75 -3.42 -4.07
N SER A 247 2.94 -3.00 -3.62
CA SER A 247 3.51 -3.41 -2.33
C SER A 247 3.60 -2.24 -1.34
N ALA A 248 3.37 -2.55 -0.06
CA ALA A 248 3.42 -1.60 1.05
C ALA A 248 4.56 -1.98 2.00
N GLU A 249 4.24 -2.72 3.08
CA GLU A 249 5.25 -3.11 4.07
C GLU A 249 6.40 -3.92 3.45
N GLY A 250 6.14 -4.82 2.50
CA GLY A 250 7.22 -5.54 1.80
C GLY A 250 8.27 -4.61 1.20
N ASN A 251 7.84 -3.55 0.51
CA ASN A 251 8.74 -2.51 -0.01
C ASN A 251 9.47 -1.74 1.10
N LEU A 252 8.80 -1.40 2.21
CA LEU A 252 9.44 -0.67 3.33
C LEU A 252 10.59 -1.41 4.00
N TYR A 253 10.51 -2.74 4.05
CA TYR A 253 11.58 -3.58 4.62
C TYR A 253 12.59 -4.00 3.57
N ASN A 254 12.18 -4.10 2.30
CA ASN A 254 13.05 -4.42 1.19
C ASN A 254 12.60 -3.71 -0.10
N PRO A 255 13.23 -2.57 -0.46
CA PRO A 255 12.95 -1.89 -1.73
C PRO A 255 13.17 -2.76 -2.96
N GLY A 256 14.08 -3.74 -2.88
CA GLY A 256 14.36 -4.73 -3.92
C GLY A 256 13.18 -5.66 -4.26
N VAL A 257 12.05 -5.58 -3.54
CA VAL A 257 10.81 -6.32 -3.86
C VAL A 257 10.31 -6.05 -5.28
N PHE A 258 10.65 -4.90 -5.88
CA PHE A 258 10.26 -4.54 -7.25
C PHE A 258 11.29 -4.92 -8.31
N TRP A 259 12.44 -5.46 -7.91
CA TRP A 259 13.52 -5.77 -8.85
C TRP A 259 13.30 -7.11 -9.57
N THR A 260 12.84 -7.02 -10.81
CA THR A 260 12.58 -8.18 -11.69
C THR A 260 13.46 -8.22 -12.94
N LYS A 261 14.33 -7.20 -13.14
CA LYS A 261 15.19 -7.09 -14.33
C LYS A 261 16.26 -8.18 -14.39
N THR A 262 16.77 -8.59 -13.24
CA THR A 262 17.79 -9.63 -13.08
C THR A 262 17.55 -10.40 -11.78
N ASN A 263 18.17 -11.58 -11.65
CA ASN A 263 18.23 -12.35 -10.41
C ASN A 263 19.43 -11.93 -9.53
N ASP A 264 19.87 -10.68 -9.65
CA ASP A 264 20.99 -10.17 -8.85
C ASP A 264 20.56 -9.98 -7.38
N ILE A 265 21.26 -10.65 -6.48
CA ILE A 265 21.00 -10.61 -5.04
C ILE A 265 21.19 -9.20 -4.46
N ASP A 266 22.14 -8.43 -4.98
CA ASP A 266 22.41 -7.07 -4.49
C ASP A 266 21.29 -6.09 -4.88
N SER A 267 20.51 -6.42 -5.91
CA SER A 267 19.33 -5.65 -6.32
C SER A 267 18.03 -6.15 -5.70
N GLN A 268 17.85 -7.47 -5.55
CA GLN A 268 16.63 -8.07 -4.97
C GLN A 268 16.61 -8.05 -3.44
N PHE A 269 17.78 -8.19 -2.80
CA PHE A 269 17.99 -8.22 -1.35
C PHE A 269 19.22 -7.39 -0.99
N PRO A 270 19.20 -6.07 -1.25
CA PRO A 270 20.36 -5.21 -1.06
C PRO A 270 20.93 -5.33 0.35
N ARG A 271 22.26 -5.32 0.45
CA ARG A 271 22.93 -5.31 1.75
C ARG A 271 22.60 -4.01 2.49
N VAL A 272 22.43 -4.13 3.80
CA VAL A 272 21.99 -3.02 4.65
C VAL A 272 22.96 -1.84 4.62
N ASP A 273 24.27 -2.07 4.51
CA ASP A 273 25.28 -1.01 4.42
C ASP A 273 25.08 -0.14 3.16
N LYS A 274 24.85 -0.79 2.02
CA LYS A 274 24.73 -0.11 0.72
C LYS A 274 23.45 0.68 0.61
N ILE A 275 22.32 0.07 0.96
CA ILE A 275 21.03 0.75 0.82
C ILE A 275 20.82 1.83 1.87
N LEU A 276 21.38 1.67 3.07
CA LEU A 276 21.31 2.71 4.09
C LEU A 276 22.08 3.96 3.67
N ARG A 277 23.31 3.78 3.16
CA ARG A 277 24.09 4.86 2.54
C ARG A 277 23.32 5.53 1.42
N GLU A 278 22.76 4.75 0.51
CA GLU A 278 22.02 5.29 -0.63
C GLU A 278 20.78 6.08 -0.19
N TYR A 279 19.96 5.54 0.72
CA TYR A 279 18.81 6.24 1.27
C TYR A 279 19.23 7.54 1.98
N PHE A 280 20.30 7.48 2.77
CA PHE A 280 20.83 8.64 3.49
C PHE A 280 21.26 9.78 2.54
N GLU A 281 21.98 9.46 1.46
CA GLU A 281 22.36 10.46 0.45
C GLU A 281 21.15 11.02 -0.31
N ILE A 282 20.12 10.20 -0.55
CA ILE A 282 18.86 10.70 -1.13
C ILE A 282 18.20 11.70 -0.18
N VAL A 283 18.10 11.40 1.12
CA VAL A 283 17.52 12.33 2.11
C VAL A 283 18.30 13.65 2.14
N LYS A 284 19.64 13.60 2.07
CA LYS A 284 20.49 14.80 1.93
C LYS A 284 20.18 15.58 0.67
N SER A 285 20.00 14.90 -0.46
CA SER A 285 19.77 15.54 -1.76
C SER A 285 18.44 16.28 -1.87
N VAL A 286 17.44 15.89 -1.07
CA VAL A 286 16.11 16.53 -1.05
C VAL A 286 15.93 17.49 0.14
N ASP A 287 16.92 17.62 1.01
CA ASP A 287 16.89 18.59 2.12
C ASP A 287 16.70 20.02 1.57
N PRO A 288 15.89 20.89 2.22
CA PRO A 288 15.27 20.75 3.54
C PRO A 288 13.86 20.12 3.53
N HIS A 289 13.55 19.16 2.65
CA HIS A 289 12.23 18.51 2.63
C HIS A 289 11.88 17.86 3.99
N PRO A 290 10.90 18.38 4.75
CA PRO A 290 10.69 17.95 6.14
C PRO A 290 10.20 16.52 6.27
N ALA A 291 9.31 16.05 5.40
CA ALA A 291 8.78 14.69 5.48
C ALA A 291 9.88 13.61 5.48
N SER A 292 10.89 13.74 4.60
CA SER A 292 12.00 12.79 4.53
C SER A 292 12.84 12.78 5.81
N ARG A 293 13.05 13.93 6.46
CA ARG A 293 13.67 14.00 7.80
C ARG A 293 12.83 13.31 8.86
N HIS A 294 11.51 13.51 8.84
CA HIS A 294 10.58 12.89 9.79
C HIS A 294 10.56 11.35 9.66
N SER A 295 10.63 10.82 8.44
CA SER A 295 10.56 9.38 8.18
C SER A 295 11.90 8.66 8.36
N MET A 296 13.04 9.37 8.27
CA MET A 296 14.38 8.78 8.23
C MET A 296 14.63 7.79 9.38
N LYS A 297 14.33 8.15 10.63
CA LYS A 297 14.50 7.22 11.78
C LYS A 297 13.75 5.90 11.58
N SER A 298 12.48 5.99 11.15
CA SER A 298 11.64 4.80 10.93
C SER A 298 12.20 3.94 9.80
N HIS A 299 12.66 4.56 8.71
CA HIS A 299 13.25 3.85 7.59
C HIS A 299 14.56 3.14 7.96
N PHE A 300 15.43 3.75 8.77
CA PHE A 300 16.61 3.08 9.33
C PHE A 300 16.22 1.80 10.09
N PHE A 301 15.21 1.86 10.97
CA PHE A 301 14.72 0.69 11.69
C PHE A 301 14.10 -0.39 10.79
N LYS A 302 13.47 0.00 9.67
CA LYS A 302 12.81 -0.93 8.76
C LYS A 302 13.79 -1.62 7.82
N LEU A 303 14.65 -0.85 7.15
CA LEU A 303 15.70 -1.39 6.27
C LEU A 303 16.63 -2.36 7.02
N MET A 304 16.93 -2.06 8.28
CA MET A 304 17.82 -2.85 9.12
C MET A 304 17.08 -3.74 10.11
N HIS A 305 15.79 -4.05 9.93
CA HIS A 305 15.00 -4.71 10.97
C HIS A 305 15.66 -6.00 11.50
N GLU A 306 16.03 -6.92 10.60
CA GLU A 306 16.67 -8.18 10.96
C GLU A 306 18.12 -7.99 11.39
N PHE A 307 18.83 -7.04 10.78
CA PHE A 307 20.18 -6.68 11.15
C PHE A 307 20.26 -6.19 12.60
N LEU A 308 19.31 -5.35 13.03
CA LEU A 308 19.22 -4.84 14.39
C LEU A 308 18.77 -5.89 15.41
N ASN A 309 18.21 -7.03 14.99
CA ASN A 309 17.99 -8.18 15.88
C ASN A 309 19.30 -8.87 16.27
N HIS A 310 20.32 -8.77 15.41
CA HIS A 310 21.65 -9.32 15.64
C HIS A 310 22.64 -8.28 16.19
N ARG A 311 22.51 -7.02 15.75
CA ARG A 311 23.36 -5.87 16.10
C ARG A 311 22.60 -4.90 16.98
N THR A 312 22.22 -5.37 18.16
CA THR A 312 21.35 -4.64 19.09
C THR A 312 21.96 -3.35 19.61
N GLU A 313 23.30 -3.24 19.59
CA GLU A 313 24.09 -2.08 19.97
C GLU A 313 23.79 -0.82 19.13
N LEU A 314 23.31 -0.99 17.90
CA LEU A 314 22.96 0.12 17.01
C LEU A 314 21.60 0.75 17.35
N ARG A 315 20.70 -0.01 18.00
CA ARG A 315 19.35 0.48 18.37
C ARG A 315 19.39 1.73 19.25
N PRO A 316 20.17 1.81 20.34
CA PRO A 316 20.26 3.04 21.11
C PRO A 316 20.91 4.20 20.34
N MET A 317 21.82 3.94 19.40
CA MET A 317 22.39 5.01 18.55
C MET A 317 21.30 5.66 17.71
N ILE A 318 20.51 4.85 16.99
CA ILE A 318 19.38 5.33 16.19
C ILE A 318 18.31 5.95 17.10
N GLY A 319 18.03 5.33 18.25
CA GLY A 319 17.00 5.77 19.19
C GLY A 319 17.20 7.20 19.69
N LYS A 320 18.45 7.58 19.98
CA LYS A 320 18.85 8.90 20.50
C LYS A 320 18.76 10.03 19.49
N THR A 321 18.77 9.74 18.18
CA THR A 321 18.63 10.77 17.14
C THR A 321 17.25 11.45 17.21
N SER A 322 17.06 12.55 16.51
CA SER A 322 15.75 13.16 16.30
C SER A 322 15.63 13.71 14.89
N VAL A 323 14.45 14.25 14.55
CA VAL A 323 14.23 14.96 13.30
C VAL A 323 15.07 16.24 13.19
N HIS A 324 15.66 16.70 14.30
CA HIS A 324 16.55 17.86 14.38
C HIS A 324 18.04 17.48 14.47
N SER A 325 18.37 16.19 14.54
CA SER A 325 19.76 15.75 14.55
C SER A 325 20.47 16.11 13.25
N SER A 326 21.73 16.53 13.34
CA SER A 326 22.52 16.92 12.18
C SER A 326 22.81 15.73 11.28
N PHE A 327 23.09 15.98 10.00
CA PHE A 327 23.51 14.90 9.11
C PHE A 327 24.77 14.20 9.59
N ASP A 328 25.71 14.89 10.25
CA ASP A 328 26.91 14.28 10.83
C ASP A 328 26.60 13.28 11.96
N GLU A 329 25.54 13.52 12.75
CA GLU A 329 25.10 12.55 13.75
C GLU A 329 24.53 11.28 13.11
N TRP A 330 23.81 11.43 12.00
CA TRP A 330 23.26 10.31 11.23
C TRP A 330 24.34 9.57 10.43
N GLU A 331 25.29 10.29 9.86
CA GLU A 331 26.44 9.78 9.12
C GLU A 331 27.23 8.77 9.95
N LYS A 332 27.50 9.08 11.23
CA LYS A 332 28.16 8.15 12.16
C LYS A 332 27.47 6.80 12.30
N ILE A 333 26.14 6.77 12.19
CA ILE A 333 25.37 5.51 12.23
C ILE A 333 25.58 4.75 10.92
N VAL A 334 25.54 5.45 9.78
CA VAL A 334 25.78 4.85 8.46
C VAL A 334 27.20 4.26 8.38
N GLU A 335 28.20 5.03 8.79
CA GLU A 335 29.60 4.61 8.84
C GLU A 335 29.82 3.40 9.75
N GLU A 336 29.17 3.36 10.91
CA GLU A 336 29.28 2.21 11.81
C GLU A 336 28.65 0.95 11.21
N VAL A 337 27.50 1.07 10.53
CA VAL A 337 26.90 -0.07 9.79
C VAL A 337 27.82 -0.53 8.67
N GLU A 338 28.40 0.40 7.89
CA GLU A 338 29.37 0.09 6.84
C GLU A 338 30.62 -0.60 7.39
N ARG A 339 31.16 -0.12 8.52
CA ARG A 339 32.29 -0.70 9.23
C ARG A 339 31.99 -2.14 9.64
N ILE A 340 30.88 -2.35 10.35
CA ILE A 340 30.43 -3.68 10.80
C ILE A 340 30.32 -4.65 9.61
N VAL A 341 29.60 -4.26 8.56
CA VAL A 341 29.40 -5.15 7.40
C VAL A 341 30.72 -5.45 6.71
N LYS A 342 31.60 -4.46 6.54
CA LYS A 342 32.89 -4.65 5.87
C LYS A 342 33.85 -5.51 6.69
N GLU A 343 34.05 -5.16 7.97
CA GLU A 343 35.12 -5.70 8.81
C GLU A 343 34.74 -7.01 9.49
N GLU A 344 33.46 -7.25 9.74
CA GLU A 344 33.01 -8.41 10.52
C GLU A 344 32.21 -9.42 9.70
N ILE A 345 31.60 -9.02 8.59
CA ILE A 345 30.76 -9.89 7.75
C ILE A 345 31.47 -10.23 6.44
N VAL A 346 31.79 -9.22 5.62
CA VAL A 346 32.38 -9.40 4.28
C VAL A 346 33.81 -9.93 4.35
N SER A 347 34.55 -9.60 5.40
CA SER A 347 35.92 -10.08 5.64
C SER A 347 36.01 -11.58 5.97
N GLN A 348 34.88 -12.24 6.28
CA GLN A 348 34.87 -13.65 6.65
C GLN A 348 35.32 -14.53 5.46
N PRO A 349 36.23 -15.50 5.65
CA PRO A 349 36.72 -16.34 4.56
C PRO A 349 35.63 -17.10 3.79
N ASN A 350 34.53 -17.44 4.46
CA ASN A 350 33.38 -18.15 3.90
C ASN A 350 32.20 -17.23 3.54
N PHE A 351 32.38 -15.90 3.50
CA PHE A 351 31.30 -14.92 3.25
C PHE A 351 30.44 -15.30 2.04
N LYS A 352 31.05 -15.66 0.90
CA LYS A 352 30.31 -16.05 -0.32
C LYS A 352 29.38 -17.25 -0.11
N GLY A 353 29.74 -18.19 0.77
CA GLY A 353 28.89 -19.34 1.09
C GLY A 353 27.79 -19.01 2.10
N LEU A 354 27.96 -17.95 2.89
CA LEU A 354 26.96 -17.46 3.85
C LEU A 354 25.99 -16.46 3.21
N ASP A 355 26.43 -15.72 2.20
CA ASP A 355 25.68 -14.65 1.55
C ASP A 355 24.77 -15.17 0.43
N VAL A 356 23.92 -16.14 0.79
CA VAL A 356 23.05 -16.85 -0.15
C VAL A 356 21.61 -16.76 0.34
N VAL A 357 20.69 -16.40 -0.57
CA VAL A 357 19.25 -16.47 -0.32
C VAL A 357 18.73 -17.83 -0.74
N VAL A 358 18.04 -18.51 0.17
CA VAL A 358 17.53 -19.87 -0.06
C VAL A 358 16.02 -19.89 0.05
N ASP A 359 15.37 -20.52 -0.93
CA ASP A 359 13.94 -20.74 -0.92
C ASP A 359 13.56 -21.80 0.12
N GLY A 360 12.62 -21.45 1.00
CA GLY A 360 12.02 -22.38 1.93
C GLY A 360 10.96 -23.26 1.28
N LYS A 361 10.23 -24.01 2.11
CA LYS A 361 9.12 -24.86 1.63
C LYS A 361 8.00 -24.00 1.03
N VAL A 362 7.39 -24.51 -0.04
CA VAL A 362 6.13 -23.98 -0.57
C VAL A 362 5.06 -24.10 0.52
N GLN A 363 4.35 -23.01 0.76
CA GLN A 363 3.28 -22.87 1.73
C GLN A 363 1.93 -23.14 1.05
N GLU A 364 0.87 -23.33 1.85
CA GLU A 364 -0.49 -23.58 1.33
C GLU A 364 -1.01 -22.49 0.40
N TRP A 365 -0.54 -21.25 0.54
CA TRP A 365 -0.87 -20.12 -0.32
C TRP A 365 -0.05 -20.08 -1.63
N GLY A 366 0.72 -21.12 -1.92
CA GLY A 366 1.39 -21.36 -3.20
C GLY A 366 2.67 -20.56 -3.44
N GLY A 367 3.24 -19.93 -2.41
CA GLY A 367 4.60 -19.38 -2.47
C GLY A 367 5.41 -19.81 -1.26
N HIS A 368 6.62 -19.28 -1.11
CA HIS A 368 7.56 -19.73 -0.09
C HIS A 368 8.16 -18.54 0.65
N TYR A 369 8.49 -18.77 1.92
CA TYR A 369 9.36 -17.86 2.65
C TYR A 369 10.82 -18.14 2.27
N LYS A 370 11.63 -17.10 2.19
CA LYS A 370 13.06 -17.23 1.90
C LYS A 370 13.87 -17.08 3.18
N THR A 371 14.95 -17.84 3.32
CA THR A 371 16.00 -17.57 4.30
C THR A 371 16.95 -16.55 3.67
N VAL A 372 17.03 -15.36 4.26
CA VAL A 372 17.85 -14.25 3.78
C VAL A 372 18.90 -13.93 4.85
N PRO A 373 20.18 -13.77 4.47
CA PRO A 373 21.22 -13.39 5.43
C PRO A 373 20.85 -12.10 6.18
N TYR A 374 21.10 -12.05 7.50
CA TYR A 374 20.60 -10.97 8.36
C TYR A 374 21.15 -9.57 8.02
N TRP A 375 22.24 -9.49 7.24
CA TRP A 375 22.84 -8.26 6.72
C TRP A 375 22.26 -7.80 5.37
N ARG A 376 21.17 -8.42 4.91
CA ARG A 376 20.41 -8.01 3.73
C ARG A 376 19.01 -7.58 4.11
N CYS A 377 18.49 -6.59 3.39
CA CYS A 377 17.10 -6.19 3.49
C CYS A 377 16.19 -7.38 3.17
N GLN A 378 15.18 -7.58 4.01
CA GLN A 378 14.29 -8.72 3.92
C GLN A 378 12.92 -8.36 4.49
N PRO A 379 11.84 -8.92 3.93
CA PRO A 379 10.50 -8.57 4.36
C PRO A 379 10.27 -8.96 5.81
N PHE A 380 9.64 -8.07 6.57
CA PHE A 380 9.08 -8.43 7.87
C PHE A 380 7.67 -8.95 7.68
N PHE A 381 7.42 -10.15 8.18
CA PHE A 381 6.10 -10.74 8.24
C PHE A 381 5.99 -11.56 9.51
N ARG A 382 4.79 -11.61 10.07
CA ARG A 382 4.48 -12.59 11.11
C ARG A 382 4.18 -13.90 10.40
N LYS A 383 4.89 -14.96 10.76
CA LYS A 383 4.55 -16.31 10.29
C LYS A 383 3.10 -16.58 10.67
N VAL A 384 2.36 -17.07 9.70
CA VAL A 384 0.97 -17.46 9.93
C VAL A 384 1.04 -18.84 10.55
N ASP A 385 1.24 -18.89 11.86
CA ASP A 385 1.14 -20.12 12.61
C ASP A 385 -0.35 -20.47 12.60
N GLY A 386 -0.75 -21.54 11.92
CA GLY A 386 -2.12 -21.89 11.53
C GLY A 386 -3.17 -21.98 12.66
N GLU A 387 -2.83 -21.61 13.90
CA GLU A 387 -3.68 -21.63 15.08
C GLU A 387 -4.64 -20.44 15.19
N ARG A 388 -4.46 -19.35 14.44
CA ARG A 388 -5.33 -18.15 14.50
C ARG A 388 -5.94 -17.71 13.17
N GLN A 389 -6.02 -18.60 12.19
CA GLN A 389 -6.87 -18.31 11.03
C GLN A 389 -8.32 -18.62 11.39
N ASN A 390 -9.20 -17.68 11.10
CA ASN A 390 -10.64 -17.91 11.11
C ASN A 390 -10.92 -18.93 10.00
N THR A 391 -10.94 -20.22 10.35
CA THR A 391 -11.01 -21.40 9.46
C THR A 391 -12.18 -21.36 8.47
N ARG A 392 -13.15 -20.47 8.67
CA ARG A 392 -14.19 -20.15 7.69
C ARG A 392 -13.66 -19.55 6.38
N LEU A 393 -12.63 -18.69 6.41
CA LEU A 393 -12.09 -18.03 5.21
C LEU A 393 -11.19 -18.95 4.39
N LEU A 394 -10.51 -19.91 5.02
CA LEU A 394 -9.69 -20.92 4.33
C LEU A 394 -10.51 -21.98 3.62
N LYS A 395 -11.67 -22.39 4.16
CA LYS A 395 -12.53 -23.37 3.47
C LYS A 395 -13.00 -22.87 2.10
N VAL A 396 -13.32 -21.58 1.99
CA VAL A 396 -13.64 -20.93 0.70
C VAL A 396 -12.41 -20.82 -0.22
N ALA A 397 -11.19 -20.81 0.35
CA ALA A 397 -9.96 -20.83 -0.42
C ALA A 397 -9.53 -22.25 -0.88
N GLY A 398 -10.05 -23.32 -0.27
CA GLY A 398 -9.71 -24.71 -0.61
C GLY A 398 -10.71 -25.44 -1.52
N GLU A 399 -11.93 -24.94 -1.68
CA GLU A 399 -12.95 -25.62 -2.48
C GLU A 399 -12.88 -25.19 -3.95
N ASN A 400 -12.33 -26.07 -4.79
CA ASN A 400 -12.70 -26.18 -6.20
C ASN A 400 -14.09 -26.82 -6.23
N ASP A 401 -15.14 -26.01 -6.31
CA ASP A 401 -16.35 -26.33 -7.06
C ASP A 401 -17.28 -25.11 -7.04
N LEU A 402 -17.51 -24.55 -8.21
CA LEU A 402 -18.57 -23.57 -8.44
C LEU A 402 -19.85 -24.30 -8.84
N MET A 403 -20.97 -23.83 -8.29
CA MET A 403 -22.31 -23.89 -8.88
C MET A 403 -23.01 -25.25 -9.01
N VAL A 404 -23.50 -25.82 -7.90
CA VAL A 404 -24.85 -26.43 -7.75
C VAL A 404 -25.06 -26.51 -6.23
N THR A 405 -25.94 -25.78 -5.54
CA THR A 405 -27.29 -26.21 -5.15
C THR A 405 -27.97 -25.09 -4.34
N SER A 406 -28.65 -24.15 -5.00
CA SER A 406 -29.40 -23.08 -4.31
C SER A 406 -30.79 -23.51 -3.81
N ASN A 407 -31.17 -24.80 -3.89
CA ASN A 407 -32.50 -25.28 -3.50
C ASN A 407 -32.53 -26.21 -2.26
N GLU A 408 -31.45 -26.94 -1.95
CA GLU A 408 -31.46 -27.88 -0.81
C GLU A 408 -31.29 -27.19 0.56
N ALA A 409 -30.66 -26.01 0.59
CA ALA A 409 -30.50 -25.25 1.84
C ALA A 409 -31.81 -24.64 2.35
N LYS A 410 -32.78 -24.36 1.46
CA LYS A 410 -34.10 -23.85 1.83
C LYS A 410 -35.02 -24.95 2.39
N GLU A 411 -34.92 -26.18 1.90
CA GLU A 411 -35.73 -27.31 2.41
C GLU A 411 -35.29 -27.78 3.80
N LYS A 412 -33.98 -27.71 4.11
CA LYS A 412 -33.46 -28.10 5.44
C LYS A 412 -33.79 -27.11 6.56
N LEU A 413 -34.03 -25.84 6.23
CA LEU A 413 -34.44 -24.82 7.20
C LEU A 413 -35.93 -24.90 7.53
N LEU A 414 -36.77 -25.37 6.60
CA LEU A 414 -38.21 -25.53 6.83
C LEU A 414 -38.54 -26.76 7.70
N LYS A 415 -37.72 -27.82 7.64
CA LYS A 415 -37.90 -29.05 8.44
C LYS A 415 -37.41 -28.96 9.89
N ARG A 416 -36.69 -27.91 10.28
CA ARG A 416 -36.19 -27.70 11.66
C ARG A 416 -37.06 -26.77 12.51
N GLY A 417 -38.19 -26.30 11.99
CA GLY A 417 -39.10 -25.37 12.67
C GLY A 417 -40.39 -26.01 13.22
N LEU A 418 -40.55 -27.33 13.14
CA LEU A 418 -41.75 -28.06 13.56
C LEU A 418 -41.33 -29.30 14.34
N GLU A 419 -40.87 -29.12 15.58
CA GLU A 419 -40.85 -30.14 16.63
C GLU A 419 -40.46 -29.45 17.95
N GLY A 420 -41.44 -29.24 18.84
CA GLY A 420 -41.22 -28.71 20.18
C GLY A 420 -42.36 -27.84 20.73
N GLU A 421 -43.57 -28.41 20.84
CA GLU A 421 -44.64 -27.87 21.68
C GLU A 421 -44.49 -28.34 23.14
N ILE A 422 -44.53 -27.37 24.06
CA ILE A 422 -45.24 -27.31 25.35
C ILE A 422 -44.97 -28.34 26.45
N ASP A 423 -44.41 -27.84 27.56
CA ASP A 423 -44.83 -27.95 28.98
C ASP A 423 -43.71 -27.34 29.87
N GLY A 424 -43.85 -26.82 31.08
CA GLY A 424 -44.93 -26.50 32.01
C GLY A 424 -44.26 -25.99 33.30
N GLU A 425 -44.66 -24.80 33.79
CA GLU A 425 -44.43 -24.27 35.15
C GLU A 425 -42.99 -23.99 35.70
N GLY A 426 -42.87 -22.91 36.50
CA GLY A 426 -41.97 -22.93 37.66
C GLY A 426 -40.74 -21.99 37.71
N ASN A 427 -40.98 -20.68 37.82
CA ASN A 427 -40.29 -19.69 38.66
C ASN A 427 -38.80 -19.88 39.14
N ALA A 428 -38.03 -18.81 38.94
CA ALA A 428 -37.15 -18.12 39.91
C ALA A 428 -35.62 -18.40 40.04
N ARG A 429 -34.90 -17.26 40.09
CA ARG A 429 -33.69 -16.88 40.88
C ARG A 429 -32.29 -16.88 40.22
N LYS A 430 -31.79 -15.63 40.10
CA LYS A 430 -30.46 -15.11 40.44
C LYS A 430 -29.54 -16.09 41.20
N LYS A 431 -28.29 -16.19 40.74
CA LYS A 431 -27.10 -16.25 41.61
C LYS A 431 -25.92 -15.52 40.96
N LEU A 432 -25.41 -14.52 41.69
CA LEU A 432 -24.02 -14.04 41.61
C LEU A 432 -23.10 -15.06 42.27
N ALA A 433 -21.86 -15.15 41.76
CA ALA A 433 -20.58 -15.35 42.45
C ALA A 433 -19.54 -15.63 41.34
N THR A 434 -18.33 -15.08 41.28
CA THR A 434 -17.55 -14.14 42.10
C THR A 434 -16.44 -13.63 41.18
#